data_AF-G4Z8Z2-F1
#
_entry.id   AF-G4Z8Z2-F1
#
_cell.length_a   1.000
_cell.length_b   1.000
_cell.length_c   1.000
_cell.angle_alpha   90.00
_cell.angle_beta   90.00
_cell.angle_gamma   90.00
#
_symmetry.space_group_name_H-M   'P 1'
#
loop_
_entity.id
_entity.type
_entity.pdbx_description
1 polymer ?
#
loop_
_entity_poly.entity_id
_entity_poly.type
_entity_poly.pdbx_seq_one_letter_code
_entity_poly.pdbx_strand_id
1 'polypeptide(L)'
;MSLGRHPSDRAVRSGVPGIQVPQGISYSSWVTVIIEVLHRQSWSQVYPKVEMYRRLPGVQYVFSVKMSEQLSCWSYELYDVGGGVPPLLDQAARHSFDIRTTQAEDLNVAELESRRVLGLAHGDPLSQDVPETVRIDVLQLAMDVFNSV
;
A
#
# COMPACT_ATOMS: atom_id res chain seq x y z
N MET A 1 -31.28 35.05 31.34
CA MET A 1 -30.15 35.04 30.39
C MET A 1 -29.97 33.62 29.90
N SER A 2 -30.38 33.34 28.67
CA SER A 2 -30.20 32.07 27.98
C SER A 2 -29.78 32.39 26.55
N LEU A 3 -28.81 31.63 26.04
CA LEU A 3 -28.27 31.49 24.66
C LEU A 3 -26.85 30.95 24.87
N GLY A 4 -26.40 29.81 24.37
CA GLY A 4 -26.85 28.92 23.31
C GLY A 4 -25.55 28.35 22.74
N ARG A 5 -25.22 27.08 23.04
CA ARG A 5 -24.02 26.46 22.47
C ARG A 5 -24.29 26.12 21.01
N HIS A 6 -23.48 26.71 20.14
CA HIS A 6 -23.44 26.46 18.71
C HIS A 6 -23.03 25.00 18.44
N PRO A 7 -23.75 24.23 17.61
CA PRO A 7 -23.26 22.96 17.12
C PRO A 7 -22.28 23.24 15.97
N SER A 8 -21.04 22.78 16.10
CA SER A 8 -20.10 22.72 14.98
C SER A 8 -20.38 21.46 14.19
N ASP A 9 -20.54 21.64 12.87
CA ASP A 9 -20.77 20.63 11.84
C ASP A 9 -20.04 19.30 12.09
N ARG A 10 -20.82 18.25 12.37
CA ARG A 10 -20.38 16.87 12.15
C ARG A 10 -20.96 16.43 10.83
N ALA A 11 -20.24 16.72 9.74
CA ALA A 11 -20.55 16.16 8.44
C ALA A 11 -20.46 14.63 8.53
N VAL A 12 -21.61 13.97 8.63
CA VAL A 12 -21.73 12.51 8.51
C VAL A 12 -21.45 12.18 7.04
N ARG A 13 -20.21 11.81 6.74
CA ARG A 13 -19.90 11.22 5.43
C ARG A 13 -20.40 9.78 5.45
N SER A 14 -21.43 9.53 4.65
CA SER A 14 -22.03 8.20 4.49
C SER A 14 -20.97 7.23 4.00
N GLY A 15 -20.62 6.26 4.85
CA GLY A 15 -19.86 5.08 4.42
C GLY A 15 -20.68 4.25 3.43
N VAL A 16 -19.98 3.54 2.55
CA VAL A 16 -20.57 2.54 1.66
C VAL A 16 -21.30 1.49 2.53
N PRO A 17 -22.55 1.11 2.22
CA PRO A 17 -23.27 0.10 2.97
C PRO A 17 -22.51 -1.24 2.94
N GLY A 18 -22.14 -1.78 4.10
CA GLY A 18 -21.52 -3.10 4.25
C GLY A 18 -20.38 -3.19 5.25
N ILE A 19 -19.77 -2.07 5.64
CA ILE A 19 -18.72 -2.04 6.67
C ILE A 19 -19.16 -1.10 7.80
N GLN A 20 -19.84 -1.65 8.80
CA GLN A 20 -20.03 -0.93 10.07
C GLN A 20 -18.73 -1.04 10.87
N VAL A 21 -18.04 0.08 11.03
CA VAL A 21 -16.88 0.14 11.93
C VAL A 21 -17.38 0.21 13.38
N PRO A 22 -16.96 -0.72 14.25
CA PRO A 22 -17.32 -0.70 15.66
C PRO A 22 -16.95 0.63 16.34
N GLN A 23 -17.81 1.09 17.24
CA GLN A 23 -17.56 2.31 18.00
C GLN A 23 -16.29 2.15 18.86
N GLY A 24 -15.38 3.13 18.77
CA GLY A 24 -14.11 3.15 19.52
C GLY A 24 -12.86 2.89 18.67
N ILE A 25 -13.01 2.51 17.40
CA ILE A 25 -11.88 2.31 16.48
C ILE A 25 -11.54 3.62 15.76
N SER A 26 -10.34 4.15 16.01
CA SER A 26 -9.76 5.22 15.18
C SER A 26 -9.04 4.59 13.99
N TYR A 27 -9.42 4.95 12.76
CA TYR A 27 -8.75 4.51 11.53
C TYR A 27 -7.26 4.86 11.48
N SER A 28 -6.79 5.79 12.33
CA SER A 28 -5.38 6.14 12.49
C SER A 28 -4.51 5.01 13.06
N SER A 29 -5.09 3.88 13.43
CA SER A 29 -4.39 2.78 14.12
C SER A 29 -4.13 1.53 13.25
N TRP A 30 -4.61 1.49 11.99
CA TRP A 30 -4.72 0.21 11.25
C TRP A 30 -4.32 0.24 9.78
N VAL A 31 -3.92 1.39 9.20
CA VAL A 31 -3.47 1.39 7.80
C VAL A 31 -2.07 0.78 7.76
N THR A 32 -1.95 -0.49 7.43
CA THR A 32 -0.65 -1.20 7.41
C THR A 32 0.02 -1.16 6.04
N VAL A 33 -0.75 -1.14 4.95
CA VAL A 33 -0.22 -1.10 3.58
C VAL A 33 -0.94 -0.03 2.77
N ILE A 34 -0.18 0.77 2.03
CA ILE A 34 -0.71 1.68 1.01
C ILE A 34 -0.24 1.19 -0.36
N ILE A 35 -1.16 1.11 -1.31
CA ILE A 35 -0.84 0.74 -2.70
C ILE A 35 -1.14 1.93 -3.60
N GLU A 36 -0.15 2.36 -4.37
CA GLU A 36 -0.30 3.41 -5.40
C GLU A 36 -0.11 2.78 -6.78
N VAL A 37 -1.06 3.01 -7.69
CA VAL A 37 -1.04 2.48 -9.05
C VAL A 37 -0.91 3.63 -10.04
N LEU A 38 0.18 3.67 -10.79
CA LEU A 38 0.53 4.76 -11.70
C LEU A 38 0.35 4.31 -13.15
N HIS A 39 -0.60 4.93 -13.84
CA HIS A 39 -0.72 4.85 -15.29
C HIS A 39 -0.60 6.26 -15.87
N ARG A 40 0.31 6.47 -16.83
CA ARG A 40 0.64 7.78 -17.42
C ARG A 40 1.14 8.85 -16.44
N GLN A 41 1.55 8.45 -15.24
CA GLN A 41 2.14 9.33 -14.22
C GLN A 41 3.65 9.15 -14.11
N SER A 42 4.37 10.21 -13.80
CA SER A 42 5.80 10.14 -13.49
C SER A 42 6.04 9.80 -12.02
N TRP A 43 7.19 9.20 -11.73
CA TRP A 43 7.60 8.95 -10.35
C TRP A 43 7.70 10.25 -9.52
N SER A 44 8.15 11.35 -10.14
CA SER A 44 8.23 12.66 -9.49
C SER A 44 6.88 13.19 -9.00
N GLN A 45 5.76 12.79 -9.60
CA GLN A 45 4.42 13.17 -9.14
C GLN A 45 3.94 12.34 -7.94
N VAL A 46 4.55 11.18 -7.70
CA VAL A 46 4.17 10.24 -6.65
C VAL A 46 5.07 10.34 -5.43
N TYR A 47 6.36 10.67 -5.58
CA TYR A 47 7.26 10.82 -4.45
C TYR A 47 6.75 11.76 -3.33
N PRO A 48 6.13 12.92 -3.61
CA PRO A 48 5.56 13.74 -2.55
C PRO A 48 4.46 13.03 -1.75
N LYS A 49 3.64 12.20 -2.41
CA LYS A 49 2.58 11.41 -1.76
C LYS A 49 3.19 10.29 -0.93
N VAL A 50 4.18 9.57 -1.46
CA VAL A 50 4.91 8.53 -0.72
C VAL A 50 5.53 9.10 0.56
N GLU A 51 6.15 10.28 0.49
CA GLU A 51 6.70 10.96 1.67
C GLU A 51 5.64 11.32 2.71
N MET A 52 4.43 11.68 2.28
CA MET A 52 3.30 11.91 3.20
C MET A 52 2.83 10.59 3.81
N TYR A 53 2.67 9.54 3.01
CA TYR A 53 2.21 8.22 3.45
C TYR A 53 3.12 7.60 4.51
N ARG A 54 4.43 7.69 4.32
CA ARG A 54 5.42 7.17 5.28
C ARG A 54 5.35 7.83 6.66
N ARG A 55 4.74 9.01 6.77
CA ARG A 55 4.54 9.74 8.05
C ARG A 55 3.20 9.44 8.71
N LEU A 56 2.30 8.75 8.02
CA LEU A 56 1.01 8.39 8.57
C LEU A 56 1.18 7.32 9.65
N PRO A 57 0.59 7.51 10.85
CA PRO A 57 0.61 6.49 11.88
C PRO A 57 0.00 5.17 11.38
N GLY A 58 0.65 4.05 11.74
CA GLY A 58 0.20 2.71 11.41
C GLY A 58 0.78 2.13 10.11
N VAL A 59 1.24 2.96 9.17
CA VAL A 59 1.76 2.49 7.87
C VAL A 59 3.01 1.64 8.06
N GLN A 60 2.94 0.40 7.60
CA GLN A 60 4.03 -0.57 7.59
C GLN A 60 4.72 -0.62 6.23
N TYR A 61 3.96 -0.47 5.14
CA TYR A 61 4.46 -0.55 3.78
C TYR A 61 3.80 0.48 2.86
N VAL A 62 4.56 1.00 1.90
CA VAL A 62 4.02 1.69 0.73
C VAL A 62 4.51 0.95 -0.51
N PHE A 63 3.60 0.41 -1.30
CA PHE A 63 3.90 -0.30 -2.53
C PHE A 63 3.38 0.52 -3.71
N SER A 64 4.29 0.96 -4.58
CA SER A 64 3.93 1.75 -5.76
C SER A 64 4.26 0.96 -7.01
N VAL A 65 3.30 0.79 -7.91
CA VAL A 65 3.48 0.11 -9.19
C VAL A 65 3.16 1.07 -10.32
N LYS A 66 4.02 1.11 -11.34
CA LYS A 66 3.91 1.97 -12.49
C LYS A 66 3.94 1.18 -13.78
N MET A 67 3.07 1.58 -14.70
CA MET A 67 2.91 0.99 -16.02
C MET A 67 3.23 2.02 -17.10
N SER A 68 3.91 1.58 -18.16
CA SER A 68 4.02 2.37 -19.39
C SER A 68 2.65 2.49 -20.07
N GLU A 69 2.53 3.45 -20.99
CA GLU A 69 1.28 3.66 -21.72
C GLU A 69 0.86 2.45 -22.57
N GLN A 70 1.83 1.70 -23.10
CA GLN A 70 1.59 0.47 -23.86
C GLN A 70 1.47 -0.76 -22.97
N LEU A 71 1.49 -0.58 -21.64
CA LEU A 71 1.42 -1.64 -20.63
C LEU A 71 2.50 -2.72 -20.76
N SER A 72 3.56 -2.48 -21.55
CA SER A 72 4.63 -3.44 -21.78
C SER A 72 5.77 -3.33 -20.78
N CYS A 73 6.02 -2.13 -20.26
CA CYS A 73 7.10 -1.88 -19.31
C CYS A 73 6.49 -1.54 -17.96
N TRP A 74 6.96 -2.21 -16.92
CA TRP A 74 6.47 -2.08 -15.57
C TRP A 74 7.62 -1.75 -14.63
N SER A 75 7.33 -0.98 -13.61
CA SER A 75 8.26 -0.65 -12.54
C SER A 75 7.52 -0.70 -11.22
N TYR A 76 8.16 -1.16 -10.16
CA TYR A 76 7.60 -1.02 -8.83
C TYR A 76 8.65 -0.57 -7.82
N GLU A 77 8.16 0.06 -6.75
CA GLU A 77 8.93 0.47 -5.59
C GLU A 77 8.20 0.02 -4.33
N LEU A 78 8.87 -0.76 -3.49
CA LEU A 78 8.36 -1.15 -2.17
C LEU A 78 9.15 -0.42 -1.08
N TYR A 79 8.45 0.33 -0.24
CA TYR A 79 8.98 1.02 0.92
C TYR A 79 8.58 0.28 2.19
N ASP A 80 9.55 -0.23 2.93
CA ASP A 80 9.35 -0.72 4.31
C ASP A 80 9.42 0.45 5.30
N VAL A 81 8.31 0.76 5.95
CA VAL A 81 8.13 1.92 6.84
C VAL A 81 8.24 1.53 8.31
N GLY A 82 7.70 0.36 8.67
CA GLY A 82 7.59 -0.09 10.06
C GLY A 82 8.85 -0.73 10.65
N GLY A 83 9.86 -1.05 9.84
CA GLY A 83 11.12 -1.66 10.29
C GLY A 83 12.06 -0.74 11.12
N GLY A 84 11.63 0.48 11.44
CA GLY A 84 12.49 1.51 12.03
C GLY A 84 13.29 2.24 10.95
N VAL A 85 13.07 3.55 10.84
CA VAL A 85 13.63 4.42 9.80
C VAL A 85 15.16 4.45 9.85
N PRO A 86 15.85 4.35 8.70
CA PRO A 86 16.96 5.26 8.42
C PRO A 86 16.49 6.37 7.46
N PRO A 87 17.04 7.59 7.60
CA PRO A 87 16.39 8.83 7.18
C PRO A 87 16.42 9.14 5.67
N LEU A 88 16.73 8.17 4.80
CA LEU A 88 16.90 8.44 3.37
C LEU A 88 15.83 7.79 2.49
N LEU A 89 15.43 8.55 1.47
CA LEU A 89 14.58 8.22 0.32
C LEU A 89 15.09 7.04 -0.55
N ASP A 90 16.21 6.41 -0.19
CA ASP A 90 16.99 5.54 -1.08
C ASP A 90 16.84 4.03 -0.84
N GLN A 91 16.00 3.58 0.11
CA GLN A 91 15.88 2.15 0.43
C GLN A 91 14.62 1.46 -0.13
N ALA A 92 13.92 2.07 -1.09
CA ALA A 92 12.87 1.33 -1.77
C ALA A 92 13.47 0.15 -2.52
N ALA A 93 12.88 -1.04 -2.39
CA ALA A 93 13.18 -2.12 -3.31
C ALA A 93 12.58 -1.73 -4.67
N ARG A 94 13.46 -1.39 -5.63
CA ARG A 94 13.09 -0.90 -6.95
C ARG A 94 13.34 -1.97 -8.00
N HIS A 95 12.32 -2.26 -8.79
CA HIS A 95 12.42 -3.19 -9.90
C HIS A 95 11.77 -2.58 -11.14
N SER A 96 12.29 -2.92 -12.31
CA SER A 96 11.73 -2.52 -13.59
C SER A 96 11.97 -3.62 -14.61
N PHE A 97 10.95 -3.91 -15.41
CA PHE A 97 10.96 -5.04 -16.31
C PHE A 97 10.06 -4.76 -17.53
N ASP A 98 10.31 -5.49 -18.62
CA ASP A 98 9.46 -5.47 -19.82
C ASP A 98 8.86 -6.85 -20.01
N ILE A 99 7.53 -6.94 -20.01
CA ILE A 99 6.79 -8.21 -20.07
C ILE A 99 7.15 -9.05 -21.30
N ARG A 100 7.68 -8.44 -22.36
CA ARG A 100 8.01 -9.12 -23.62
C ARG A 100 9.38 -9.80 -23.59
N THR A 101 10.26 -9.37 -22.69
CA THR A 101 11.64 -9.85 -22.61
C THR A 101 11.97 -10.51 -21.27
N THR A 102 11.21 -10.18 -20.23
CA THR A 102 11.38 -10.73 -18.89
C THR A 102 10.97 -12.19 -18.87
N GLN A 103 11.80 -13.03 -18.25
CA GLN A 103 11.52 -14.45 -18.13
C GLN A 103 10.73 -14.74 -16.86
N ALA A 104 9.95 -15.82 -16.86
CA ALA A 104 9.15 -16.22 -15.70
C ALA A 104 10.00 -16.56 -14.45
N GLU A 105 11.28 -16.85 -14.66
CA GLU A 105 12.27 -17.10 -13.61
C GLU A 105 12.85 -15.81 -12.98
N ASP A 106 12.60 -14.65 -13.58
CA ASP A 106 12.95 -13.36 -12.98
C ASP A 106 12.00 -13.05 -11.82
N LEU A 107 12.53 -13.05 -10.60
CA LEU A 107 11.78 -12.78 -9.38
C LEU A 107 11.31 -11.31 -9.32
N ASN A 108 10.16 -11.02 -9.92
CA ASN A 108 9.46 -9.73 -9.84
C ASN A 108 8.38 -9.78 -8.76
N VAL A 109 8.79 -10.16 -7.54
CA VAL A 109 7.89 -10.37 -6.41
C VAL A 109 8.16 -9.34 -5.32
N ALA A 110 7.12 -8.67 -4.87
CA ALA A 110 7.15 -7.86 -3.65
C ALA A 110 6.67 -8.71 -2.46
N GLU A 111 7.42 -8.69 -1.37
CA GLU A 111 7.15 -9.49 -0.17
C GLU A 111 6.84 -8.59 1.02
N LEU A 112 5.73 -8.87 1.71
CA LEU A 112 5.27 -8.15 2.89
C LEU A 112 5.09 -9.14 4.05
N GLU A 113 5.53 -8.79 5.25
CA GLU A 113 5.33 -9.67 6.41
C GLU A 113 3.86 -9.67 6.83
N SER A 114 3.22 -10.84 6.84
CA SER A 114 1.79 -10.97 7.11
C SER A 114 1.39 -10.42 8.48
N ARG A 115 2.24 -10.61 9.50
CA ARG A 115 2.01 -10.08 10.85
C ARG A 115 1.88 -8.56 10.83
N ARG A 116 2.76 -7.88 10.09
CA ARG A 116 2.77 -6.43 9.94
C ARG A 116 1.60 -5.95 9.09
N VAL A 117 1.28 -6.66 8.00
CA VAL A 117 0.10 -6.39 7.17
C VAL A 117 -1.20 -6.50 7.98
N LEU A 118 -1.29 -7.47 8.89
CA LEU A 118 -2.46 -7.68 9.75
C LEU A 118 -2.48 -6.78 11.01
N GLY A 119 -1.42 -6.01 11.24
CA GLY A 119 -1.30 -5.15 12.43
C GLY A 119 -1.19 -5.93 13.74
N LEU A 120 -0.68 -7.17 13.70
CA LEU A 120 -0.47 -8.00 14.88
C LEU A 120 0.68 -7.44 15.73
N ALA A 121 0.52 -7.50 17.06
CA ALA A 121 1.61 -7.13 17.94
C ALA A 121 2.73 -8.17 17.90
N HIS A 122 3.92 -7.77 18.33
CA HIS A 122 5.05 -8.69 18.39
C HIS A 122 4.75 -9.85 19.37
N GLY A 123 4.82 -11.08 18.87
CA GLY A 123 4.53 -12.29 19.65
C GLY A 123 3.07 -12.75 19.60
N ASP A 124 2.15 -11.94 19.04
CA ASP A 124 0.79 -12.42 18.78
C ASP A 124 0.84 -13.59 17.78
N PRO A 125 0.03 -14.64 17.97
CA PRO A 125 0.04 -15.79 17.08
C PRO A 125 -0.49 -15.39 15.70
N LEU A 126 0.26 -15.79 14.66
CA LEU A 126 -0.29 -15.86 13.31
C LEU A 126 -1.02 -17.20 13.19
N SER A 127 -2.23 -17.20 12.62
CA SER A 127 -2.95 -18.46 12.38
C SER A 127 -2.12 -19.39 11.50
N GLN A 128 -2.15 -20.69 11.76
CA GLN A 128 -1.36 -21.68 11.01
C GLN A 128 -1.72 -21.72 9.52
N ASP A 129 -2.95 -21.32 9.17
CA ASP A 129 -3.42 -21.27 7.79
C ASP A 129 -2.99 -20.01 7.03
N VAL A 130 -2.39 -19.03 7.73
CA VAL A 130 -1.95 -17.76 7.13
C VAL A 130 -0.44 -17.85 6.87
N PRO A 131 0.02 -17.63 5.62
CA PRO A 131 1.45 -17.64 5.32
C PRO A 131 2.17 -16.51 6.07
N GLU A 132 3.43 -16.71 6.46
CA GLU A 132 4.23 -15.68 7.14
C GLU A 132 4.49 -14.44 6.26
N THR A 133 4.44 -14.61 4.94
CA THR A 133 4.67 -13.54 3.95
C THR A 133 3.53 -13.47 2.95
N VAL A 134 3.05 -12.25 2.68
CA VAL A 134 2.21 -11.93 1.53
C VAL A 134 3.12 -11.65 0.34
N ARG A 135 2.95 -12.41 -0.75
CA ARG A 135 3.73 -12.25 -1.99
C ARG A 135 2.85 -11.63 -3.06
N ILE A 136 3.34 -10.55 -3.67
CA ILE A 136 2.71 -9.90 -4.82
C ILE A 136 3.58 -10.18 -6.02
N ASP A 137 3.12 -11.09 -6.89
CA ASP A 137 3.78 -11.36 -8.18
C ASP A 137 3.42 -10.26 -9.17
N VAL A 138 4.35 -9.32 -9.37
CA VAL A 138 4.13 -8.14 -10.20
C VAL A 138 4.21 -8.49 -11.68
N LEU A 139 4.97 -9.52 -12.06
CA LEU A 139 5.04 -9.99 -13.44
C LEU A 139 3.72 -10.64 -13.85
N GLN A 140 3.19 -11.54 -13.02
CA GLN A 140 1.88 -12.16 -13.30
C GLN A 140 0.78 -11.10 -13.36
N LEU A 141 0.76 -10.14 -12.42
CA LEU A 141 -0.16 -9.01 -12.47
C LEU A 141 -0.03 -8.22 -13.78
N ALA A 142 1.20 -7.93 -14.22
CA ALA A 142 1.45 -7.21 -15.45
C ALA A 142 0.94 -7.97 -16.68
N MET A 143 1.16 -9.28 -16.73
CA MET A 143 0.66 -10.15 -17.80
C MET A 143 -0.87 -10.21 -17.83
N ASP A 144 -1.52 -10.35 -16.68
CA ASP A 144 -2.98 -10.39 -16.58
C ASP A 144 -3.60 -9.09 -17.07
N VAL A 145 -3.02 -7.95 -16.66
CA VAL A 145 -3.45 -6.62 -17.13
C VAL A 145 -3.22 -6.46 -18.62
N PHE A 146 -2.05 -6.82 -19.14
CA PHE A 146 -1.73 -6.71 -20.56
C PHE A 146 -2.64 -7.56 -21.46
N ASN A 147 -3.05 -8.75 -21.01
CA ASN A 147 -3.93 -9.65 -21.76
C ASN A 147 -5.42 -9.30 -21.64
N SER A 148 -5.78 -8.35 -20.77
CA SER A 148 -7.17 -7.94 -20.52
C SER A 148 -7.66 -6.78 -21.40
N VAL A 149 -6.76 -6.14 -22.14
CA VAL A 149 -7.01 -5.02 -23.05
C VAL A 149 -6.94 -5.44 -24.51
#